data_AF-A0A534M535-F1
#
_entry.id   AF-A0A534M535-F1
#
_cell.length_a   1.000
_cell.length_b   1.000
_cell.length_c   1.000
_cell.angle_alpha   90.00
_cell.angle_beta   90.00
_cell.angle_gamma   90.00
#
_symmetry.space_group_name_H-M   'P 1'
#
loop_
_entity.id
_entity.type
_entity.pdbx_description
1 polymer ?
#
loop_
_entity_poly.entity_id
_entity_poly.type
_entity_poly.pdbx_seq_one_letter_code
_entity_poly.pdbx_strand_id
1 'polypeptide(L)'
;MDLRTLIATIGFDERHILPSLRLLPYDRLVLVGGRNSFRSAGFRRLRALEPNLEAARVDVFDLGDCLESIEAWIREARAIGPVRISATGGTKILTMAALLAAFHEGVEAWYCDPDPVRLPVLRGVRLAQAFVPAEQAVMQLLRGRTSLDRFLALVVGRGFARRTVLAAVRSLAAKGLVEQVLESGHTVLRPTPRFGLLRDHFRPEPGKA
;
A
#
# COMPACT_ATOMS: atom_id res chain seq x y z
N MET A 1 -18.86 -16.94 5.74
CA MET A 1 -19.04 -15.60 6.33
C MET A 1 -17.74 -14.86 6.12
N ASP A 2 -17.79 -13.71 5.47
CA ASP A 2 -16.60 -12.88 5.22
C ASP A 2 -16.12 -12.30 6.56
N LEU A 3 -14.81 -12.41 6.85
CA LEU A 3 -14.24 -11.93 8.11
C LEU A 3 -13.83 -10.46 8.00
N ARG A 4 -14.37 -9.61 8.87
CA ARG A 4 -13.97 -8.20 8.96
C ARG A 4 -12.64 -8.10 9.68
N THR A 5 -11.59 -7.68 8.98
CA THR A 5 -10.27 -7.54 9.56
C THR A 5 -10.01 -6.09 9.98
N LEU A 6 -9.62 -5.89 11.24
CA LEU A 6 -9.06 -4.64 11.73
C LEU A 6 -7.54 -4.75 11.75
N ILE A 7 -6.88 -3.91 10.96
CA ILE A 7 -5.43 -3.70 11.00
C ILE A 7 -5.18 -2.44 11.83
N ALA A 8 -4.49 -2.55 12.95
CA ALA A 8 -4.33 -1.43 13.87
C ALA A 8 -2.85 -1.22 14.24
N THR A 9 -2.43 0.04 14.22
CA THR A 9 -1.06 0.44 14.58
C THR A 9 -0.91 0.49 16.10
N ILE A 10 0.21 -0.04 16.62
CA ILE A 10 0.48 -0.06 18.07
C ILE A 10 1.87 0.50 18.42
N GLY A 11 1.89 1.35 19.45
CA GLY A 11 3.10 1.94 20.01
C GLY A 11 3.54 1.28 21.32
N PHE A 12 4.28 2.02 22.13
CA PHE A 12 4.73 1.57 23.45
C PHE A 12 3.60 1.56 24.49
N ASP A 13 2.56 2.36 24.29
CA ASP A 13 1.39 2.42 25.15
C ASP A 13 0.19 1.80 24.43
N GLU A 14 -0.23 0.63 24.92
CA GLU A 14 -1.38 -0.12 24.39
C GLU A 14 -2.71 0.59 24.63
N ARG A 15 -2.80 1.54 25.56
CA ARG A 15 -4.07 2.19 25.88
C ARG A 15 -4.64 2.96 24.70
N HIS A 16 -3.78 3.43 23.80
CA HIS A 16 -4.21 4.11 22.57
C HIS A 16 -4.95 3.21 21.59
N ILE A 17 -4.80 1.89 21.68
CA ILE A 17 -5.53 0.98 20.77
C ILE A 17 -6.89 0.55 21.32
N LEU A 18 -7.08 0.61 22.64
CA LEU A 18 -8.30 0.12 23.30
C LEU A 18 -9.58 0.79 22.79
N PRO A 19 -9.63 2.11 22.50
CA PRO A 19 -10.81 2.72 21.88
C PRO A 19 -11.15 2.07 20.54
N SER A 20 -10.16 1.83 19.69
CA SER A 20 -10.36 1.18 18.39
C SER A 20 -10.92 -0.24 18.54
N LEU A 21 -10.40 -1.01 19.51
CA LEU A 21 -10.89 -2.37 19.78
C LEU A 21 -12.30 -2.41 20.35
N ARG A 22 -12.75 -1.34 21.01
CA ARG A 22 -14.10 -1.24 21.60
C ARG A 22 -15.14 -0.69 20.64
N LEU A 23 -14.75 0.25 19.78
CA LEU A 23 -15.69 1.07 19.01
C LEU A 23 -15.82 0.62 17.55
N LEU A 24 -14.84 -0.12 17.02
CA LEU A 24 -14.86 -0.58 15.64
C LEU A 24 -15.28 -2.06 15.59
N PRO A 25 -16.17 -2.46 14.65
CA PRO A 25 -16.52 -3.86 14.46
C PRO A 25 -15.44 -4.61 13.67
N TYR A 26 -14.97 -5.73 14.22
CA TYR A 26 -14.03 -6.66 13.59
C TYR A 26 -14.25 -8.09 14.10
N ASP A 27 -13.80 -9.06 13.30
CA ASP A 27 -13.79 -10.48 13.61
C ASP A 27 -12.34 -11.02 13.68
N ARG A 28 -11.39 -10.34 13.02
CA ARG A 28 -9.95 -10.63 13.00
C ARG A 28 -9.16 -9.37 13.33
N LEU A 29 -8.13 -9.49 14.18
CA LEU A 29 -7.27 -8.38 14.59
C LEU A 29 -5.82 -8.62 14.17
N VAL A 30 -5.26 -7.67 13.43
CA VAL A 30 -3.82 -7.61 13.10
C VAL A 30 -3.23 -6.36 13.74
N LEU A 31 -2.25 -6.53 14.61
CA LEU A 31 -1.49 -5.42 15.19
C LEU A 31 -0.19 -5.22 14.43
N VAL A 32 0.04 -3.99 13.97
CA VAL A 32 1.27 -3.60 13.27
C VAL A 32 2.10 -2.75 14.22
N GLY A 33 3.35 -3.13 14.47
CA GLY A 33 4.17 -2.42 15.44
C GLY A 33 5.62 -2.89 15.52
N GLY A 34 6.40 -2.17 16.31
CA GLY A 34 7.81 -2.43 16.49
C GLY A 34 8.07 -3.60 17.44
N ARG A 35 9.30 -4.12 17.40
CA ARG A 35 9.75 -5.22 18.29
C ARG A 35 9.46 -4.94 19.77
N ASN A 36 9.68 -3.69 20.19
CA ASN A 36 9.52 -3.30 21.59
C ASN A 36 8.04 -3.23 22.00
N SER A 37 7.15 -2.79 21.11
CA SER A 37 5.69 -2.80 21.34
C SER A 37 5.21 -4.21 21.68
N PHE A 38 5.65 -5.22 20.93
CA PHE A 38 5.25 -6.63 21.15
C PHE A 38 5.95 -7.33 22.32
N ARG A 39 6.98 -6.72 22.91
CA ARG A 39 7.62 -7.22 24.14
C ARG A 39 7.04 -6.60 25.41
N SER A 40 6.20 -5.58 25.27
CA SER A 40 5.60 -4.85 26.38
C SER A 40 4.63 -5.72 27.19
N ALA A 41 4.45 -5.38 28.47
CA ALA A 41 3.42 -5.98 29.31
C ALA A 41 2.00 -5.65 28.81
N GLY A 42 1.84 -4.51 28.14
CA GLY A 42 0.60 -4.13 27.44
C GLY A 42 0.20 -5.13 26.37
N PHE A 43 1.12 -5.46 25.47
CA PHE A 43 0.87 -6.44 24.42
C PHE A 43 0.55 -7.83 24.97
N ARG A 44 1.24 -8.28 26.03
CA ARG A 44 0.90 -9.55 26.69
C ARG A 44 -0.54 -9.58 27.22
N ARG A 45 -1.00 -8.47 27.81
CA ARG A 45 -2.39 -8.32 28.26
C ARG A 45 -3.37 -8.31 27.10
N LEU A 46 -3.08 -7.57 26.03
CA LEU A 46 -3.88 -7.60 24.80
C LEU A 46 -4.00 -9.01 24.23
N ARG A 47 -2.91 -9.77 24.17
CA ARG A 47 -2.91 -11.14 23.66
C ARG A 47 -3.65 -12.14 24.53
N ALA A 48 -3.77 -11.87 25.83
CA ALA A 48 -4.64 -12.65 26.71
C ALA A 48 -6.13 -12.37 26.44
N LEU A 49 -6.48 -11.13 26.08
CA LEU A 49 -7.84 -10.72 25.74
C LEU A 49 -8.24 -11.11 24.30
N GLU A 50 -7.28 -11.09 23.38
CA GLU A 50 -7.41 -11.42 21.96
C GLU A 50 -6.46 -12.59 21.62
N PRO A 51 -6.82 -13.86 21.94
CA PRO A 51 -5.92 -14.99 21.74
C PRO A 51 -5.53 -15.23 20.27
N ASN A 52 -6.42 -14.85 19.35
CA ASN A 52 -6.25 -15.01 17.90
C ASN A 52 -5.61 -13.81 17.22
N LEU A 53 -5.12 -12.82 17.98
CA LEU A 53 -4.48 -11.65 17.39
C LEU A 53 -3.21 -12.03 16.62
N GLU A 54 -3.02 -11.39 15.48
CA GLU A 54 -1.82 -11.52 14.66
C GLU A 54 -0.91 -10.31 14.83
N ALA A 55 0.40 -10.53 14.88
CA ALA A 55 1.39 -9.47 15.11
C ALA A 55 2.28 -9.29 13.88
N ALA A 56 2.09 -8.18 13.18
CA ALA A 56 2.90 -7.74 12.06
C ALA A 56 4.06 -6.88 12.56
N ARG A 57 5.26 -7.46 12.61
CA ARG A 57 6.47 -6.77 13.08
C ARG A 57 7.12 -6.00 11.94
N VAL A 58 7.35 -4.71 12.18
CA VAL A 58 8.03 -3.78 11.26
C VAL A 58 9.12 -2.99 11.99
N ASP A 59 10.01 -2.35 11.23
CA ASP A 59 10.79 -1.21 11.70
C ASP A 59 9.94 0.06 11.66
N VAL A 60 9.50 0.50 12.84
CA VAL A 60 8.60 1.65 13.01
C VAL A 60 9.23 3.01 12.67
N PHE A 61 10.52 3.01 12.29
CA PHE A 61 11.23 4.19 11.78
C PHE A 61 11.55 4.10 10.29
N ASP A 62 11.29 2.96 9.64
CA ASP A 62 11.37 2.80 8.20
C ASP A 62 9.95 2.90 7.59
N LEU A 63 9.69 4.02 6.91
CA LEU A 63 8.41 4.27 6.26
C LEU A 63 8.11 3.23 5.17
N GLY A 64 9.13 2.78 4.43
CA GLY A 64 8.98 1.81 3.35
C GLY A 64 8.58 0.45 3.89
N ASP A 65 9.31 -0.06 4.88
CA ASP A 65 9.00 -1.34 5.54
C ASP A 65 7.59 -1.35 6.15
N CYS A 66 7.23 -0.26 6.84
CA CYS A 66 5.88 -0.09 7.39
C CYS A 66 4.81 -0.13 6.30
N LEU A 67 4.99 0.65 5.23
CA LEU A 67 4.00 0.78 4.15
C LEU A 67 3.81 -0.56 3.42
N GLU A 68 4.90 -1.18 2.96
CA GLU A 68 4.88 -2.45 2.24
C GLU A 68 4.23 -3.56 3.08
N SER A 69 4.59 -3.63 4.37
CA SER A 69 4.02 -4.61 5.29
C SER A 69 2.52 -4.41 5.49
N ILE A 70 2.07 -3.18 5.75
CA ILE A 70 0.64 -2.89 5.97
C ILE A 70 -0.16 -3.19 4.70
N GLU A 71 0.32 -2.80 3.53
CA GLU A 71 -0.34 -3.11 2.27
C GLU A 71 -0.43 -4.61 2.00
N ALA A 72 0.62 -5.39 2.31
CA ALA A 72 0.59 -6.84 2.19
C ALA A 72 -0.52 -7.45 3.06
N TRP A 73 -0.64 -7.00 4.32
CA TRP A 73 -1.71 -7.43 5.22
C TRP A 73 -3.10 -7.02 4.74
N ILE A 74 -3.27 -5.81 4.18
CA ILE A 74 -4.54 -5.39 3.59
C ILE A 74 -4.91 -6.32 2.43
N ARG A 75 -3.97 -6.60 1.52
CA ARG A 75 -4.22 -7.45 0.36
C ARG A 75 -4.59 -8.88 0.76
N GLU A 76 -3.90 -9.46 1.73
CA GLU A 76 -4.23 -10.78 2.27
C GLU A 76 -5.63 -10.79 2.89
N ALA A 77 -5.91 -9.83 3.78
CA ALA A 77 -7.18 -9.78 4.49
C ALA A 77 -8.37 -9.48 3.55
N ARG A 78 -8.18 -8.69 2.49
CA ARG A 78 -9.21 -8.40 1.48
C ARG A 78 -9.64 -9.63 0.68
N ALA A 79 -8.82 -10.67 0.59
CA ALA A 79 -9.22 -11.92 -0.04
C ALA A 79 -10.28 -12.69 0.77
N ILE A 80 -10.45 -12.34 2.06
CA ILE A 80 -11.33 -13.03 3.00
C ILE A 80 -12.54 -12.17 3.37
N GLY A 81 -12.40 -10.84 3.38
CA GLY A 81 -13.49 -9.95 3.75
C GLY A 81 -13.11 -8.47 3.84
N PRO A 82 -13.97 -7.64 4.46
CA PRO A 82 -13.74 -6.20 4.57
C PRO A 82 -12.53 -5.88 5.45
N VAL A 83 -11.75 -4.88 5.07
CA VAL A 83 -10.58 -4.42 5.83
C VAL A 83 -10.77 -2.98 6.30
N ARG A 84 -10.40 -2.73 7.56
CA ARG A 84 -10.34 -1.39 8.16
C ARG A 84 -8.96 -1.17 8.77
N ILE A 85 -8.52 0.08 8.73
CA ILE A 85 -7.31 0.51 9.43
C ILE A 85 -7.69 1.36 10.62
N SER A 86 -7.04 1.11 11.76
CA SER A 86 -6.98 2.08 12.86
C SER A 86 -5.56 2.62 12.99
N ALA A 87 -5.43 3.94 12.88
CA ALA A 87 -4.16 4.66 12.96
C ALA A 87 -4.00 5.42 14.30
N THR A 88 -4.69 4.97 15.35
CA THR A 88 -4.75 5.66 16.65
C THR A 88 -3.42 5.62 17.42
N GLY A 89 -2.75 4.46 17.43
CA GLY A 89 -1.50 4.25 18.17
C GLY A 89 -0.27 4.18 17.27
N GLY A 90 0.92 4.08 17.87
CA GLY A 90 2.18 3.90 17.13
C GLY A 90 3.00 5.17 16.95
N THR A 91 4.14 5.03 16.26
CA THR A 91 4.97 6.18 15.87
C THR A 91 4.26 6.97 14.78
N LYS A 92 4.60 8.26 14.62
CA LYS A 92 4.04 9.07 13.52
C LYS A 92 4.39 8.50 12.14
N ILE A 93 5.56 7.87 11.99
CA ILE A 93 5.96 7.17 10.75
C ILE A 93 5.02 6.00 10.48
N LEU A 94 4.76 5.16 11.47
CA LEU A 94 3.85 4.02 11.34
C LEU A 94 2.40 4.47 11.07
N THR A 95 1.90 5.48 11.77
CA THR A 95 0.59 6.08 11.50
C THR A 95 0.51 6.61 10.07
N MET A 96 1.54 7.34 9.61
CA MET A 96 1.59 7.87 8.24
C MET A 96 1.60 6.74 7.20
N ALA A 97 2.39 5.68 7.44
CA ALA A 97 2.41 4.48 6.60
C ALA A 97 1.01 3.83 6.52
N ALA A 98 0.32 3.70 7.65
CA ALA A 98 -1.02 3.12 7.71
C ALA A 98 -2.06 3.95 6.94
N LEU A 99 -1.99 5.28 7.03
CA LEU A 99 -2.87 6.16 6.26
C LEU A 99 -2.58 6.09 4.77
N LEU A 100 -1.30 6.13 4.38
CA LEU A 100 -0.89 5.97 2.99
C LEU A 100 -1.36 4.63 2.44
N ALA A 101 -1.14 3.53 3.16
CA ALA A 101 -1.65 2.21 2.79
C ALA A 101 -3.18 2.21 2.63
N ALA A 102 -3.90 2.92 3.51
CA ALA A 102 -5.34 3.07 3.40
C ALA A 102 -5.76 3.74 2.08
N PHE A 103 -5.11 4.86 1.74
CA PHE A 103 -5.30 5.57 0.47
C PHE A 103 -4.91 4.72 -0.72
N HIS A 104 -3.82 3.97 -0.60
CA HIS A 104 -3.25 3.15 -1.65
C HIS A 104 -4.17 2.01 -2.07
N GLU A 105 -4.75 1.34 -1.07
CA GLU A 105 -5.59 0.17 -1.23
C GLU A 105 -7.10 0.52 -1.24
N GLY A 106 -7.45 1.79 -1.00
CA GLY A 106 -8.82 2.29 -0.98
C GLY A 106 -9.66 1.71 0.17
N VAL A 107 -9.04 1.44 1.32
CA VAL A 107 -9.71 0.93 2.53
C VAL A 107 -9.99 2.06 3.52
N GLU A 108 -11.00 1.89 4.38
CA GLU A 108 -11.29 2.93 5.36
C GLU A 108 -10.26 2.99 6.49
N ALA A 109 -9.94 4.21 6.94
CA ALA A 109 -9.09 4.45 8.08
C ALA A 109 -9.83 5.22 9.18
N TRP A 110 -9.49 4.92 10.43
CA TRP A 110 -10.11 5.46 11.63
C TRP A 110 -9.06 5.93 12.63
N TYR A 111 -9.37 6.99 13.34
CA TYR A 111 -8.65 7.47 14.52
C TYR A 111 -9.64 7.51 15.69
N CYS A 112 -9.29 6.91 16.83
CA CYS A 112 -10.22 6.73 17.94
C CYS A 112 -9.65 7.33 19.23
N ASP A 113 -9.91 8.61 19.49
CA ASP A 113 -9.46 9.29 20.71
C ASP A 113 -10.31 10.54 21.02
N PRO A 114 -11.23 10.51 22.01
CA PRO A 114 -11.88 9.32 22.56
C PRO A 114 -12.95 8.74 21.61
N ASP A 115 -13.54 9.58 20.76
CA ASP A 115 -14.56 9.21 19.79
C ASP A 115 -13.96 8.72 18.46
N PRO A 116 -14.65 7.83 17.72
CA PRO A 116 -14.13 7.31 16.47
C PRO A 116 -14.36 8.32 15.34
N VAL A 117 -13.27 8.87 14.82
CA VAL A 117 -13.26 9.74 13.64
C VAL A 117 -12.85 8.92 12.42
N ARG A 118 -13.72 8.90 11.41
CA ARG A 118 -13.39 8.34 10.11
C ARG A 118 -12.50 9.31 9.35
N LEU A 119 -11.31 8.87 8.97
CA LEU A 119 -10.36 9.69 8.24
C LEU A 119 -10.73 9.75 6.75
N PRO A 120 -10.39 10.86 6.04
CA PRO A 120 -10.86 11.12 4.68
C PRO A 120 -10.10 10.28 3.65
N VAL A 121 -10.28 8.96 3.68
CA VAL A 121 -9.73 8.03 2.70
C VAL A 121 -10.78 7.72 1.64
N LEU A 122 -10.45 8.04 0.38
CA LEU A 122 -11.31 7.75 -0.76
C LEU A 122 -11.38 6.23 -0.98
N ARG A 123 -12.52 5.62 -0.68
CA ARG A 123 -12.73 4.18 -0.92
C ARG A 123 -12.72 3.90 -2.42
N GLY A 124 -12.00 2.85 -2.83
CA GLY A 124 -11.95 2.40 -4.23
C GLY A 124 -11.11 3.28 -5.17
N VAL A 125 -10.39 4.28 -4.63
CA VAL A 125 -9.48 5.11 -5.40
C VAL A 125 -8.05 4.65 -5.16
N ARG A 126 -7.37 4.15 -6.21
CA ARG A 126 -5.95 3.79 -6.17
C ARG A 126 -5.12 4.89 -6.81
N LEU A 127 -3.85 5.05 -6.40
CA LEU A 127 -2.93 5.98 -7.05
C LEU A 127 -2.82 5.79 -8.56
N ALA A 128 -2.99 4.57 -9.06
CA ALA A 128 -2.99 4.28 -10.49
C ALA A 128 -4.05 5.08 -11.27
N GLN A 129 -5.18 5.44 -10.66
CA GLN A 129 -6.24 6.23 -11.29
C GLN A 129 -5.82 7.69 -11.54
N ALA A 130 -4.75 8.18 -10.90
CA ALA A 130 -4.18 9.50 -11.19
C ALA A 130 -3.35 9.54 -12.48
N PHE A 131 -3.11 8.39 -13.13
CA PHE A 131 -2.32 8.26 -14.35
C PHE A 131 -3.23 8.01 -15.54
N VAL A 132 -2.86 8.55 -16.70
CA VAL A 132 -3.63 8.33 -17.94
C VAL A 132 -3.45 6.88 -18.42
N PRO A 133 -4.39 6.30 -19.21
CA PRO A 133 -4.34 4.88 -19.57
C PRO A 133 -3.02 4.41 -20.21
N ALA A 134 -2.38 5.25 -21.02
CA ALA A 134 -1.09 4.92 -21.63
C ALA A 134 0.05 4.88 -20.59
N GLU A 135 0.02 5.75 -19.58
CA GLU A 135 0.98 5.69 -18.47
C GLU A 135 0.76 4.44 -17.62
N GLN A 136 -0.51 4.11 -17.32
CA GLN A 136 -0.84 2.88 -16.60
C GLN A 136 -0.32 1.64 -17.35
N ALA A 137 -0.50 1.57 -18.68
CA ALA A 137 0.02 0.48 -19.49
C ALA A 137 1.56 0.38 -19.43
N VAL A 138 2.26 1.52 -19.46
CA VAL A 138 3.72 1.55 -19.30
C VAL A 138 4.13 1.04 -17.91
N MET A 139 3.49 1.53 -16.84
CA MET A 139 3.73 1.11 -15.46
C MET A 139 3.45 -0.39 -15.24
N GLN A 140 2.45 -0.94 -15.93
CA GLN A 140 2.11 -2.37 -15.88
C GLN A 140 3.15 -3.26 -16.57
N LEU A 141 3.72 -2.80 -17.68
CA LEU A 141 4.56 -3.62 -18.55
C LEU A 141 6.05 -3.47 -18.27
N LEU A 142 6.50 -2.35 -17.72
CA LEU A 142 7.91 -2.10 -17.45
C LEU A 142 8.35 -2.85 -16.18
N ARG A 143 8.82 -4.09 -16.34
CA ARG A 143 9.30 -4.92 -15.22
C ARG A 143 10.76 -4.65 -14.84
N GLY A 144 11.58 -4.26 -15.81
CA GLY A 144 13.01 -4.03 -15.64
C GLY A 144 13.60 -3.28 -16.84
N ARG A 145 14.92 -3.34 -16.98
CA ARG A 145 15.66 -2.72 -18.09
C ARG A 145 15.24 -3.32 -19.43
N THR A 146 14.91 -2.49 -20.42
CA THR A 146 14.53 -2.92 -21.78
C THR A 146 14.83 -1.84 -22.81
N SER A 147 15.05 -2.19 -24.07
CA SER A 147 15.21 -1.17 -25.12
C SER A 147 13.89 -0.44 -25.36
N LEU A 148 13.98 0.86 -25.67
CA LEU A 148 12.81 1.70 -25.95
C LEU A 148 12.00 1.13 -27.11
N ASP A 149 12.62 0.75 -28.22
CA ASP A 149 11.90 0.26 -29.39
C ASP A 149 11.15 -1.05 -29.12
N ARG A 150 11.78 -2.01 -28.44
CA ARG A 150 11.12 -3.26 -28.02
C ARG A 150 9.93 -2.97 -27.12
N PHE A 151 10.10 -2.04 -26.18
CA PHE A 151 9.05 -1.67 -25.26
C PHE A 151 7.89 -0.94 -25.94
N LEU A 152 8.19 -0.02 -26.86
CA LEU A 152 7.17 0.66 -27.66
C LEU A 152 6.35 -0.35 -28.47
N ALA A 153 6.99 -1.31 -29.13
CA ALA A 153 6.29 -2.37 -29.86
C ALA A 153 5.34 -3.16 -28.95
N LEU A 154 5.78 -3.51 -27.74
CA LEU A 154 4.97 -4.23 -26.75
C LEU A 154 3.72 -3.44 -26.33
N VAL A 155 3.86 -2.15 -26.00
CA VAL A 155 2.71 -1.33 -25.55
C VAL A 155 1.80 -0.98 -26.73
N VAL A 156 2.35 -0.73 -27.92
CA VAL A 156 1.57 -0.51 -29.15
C VAL A 156 0.73 -1.75 -29.48
N GLY A 157 1.27 -2.95 -29.26
CA GLY A 157 0.53 -4.21 -29.37
C GLY A 157 -0.69 -4.33 -28.46
N ARG A 158 -0.84 -3.45 -27.45
CA ARG A 158 -2.05 -3.33 -26.61
C ARG A 158 -3.06 -2.29 -27.12
N GLY A 159 -2.92 -1.82 -28.36
CA GLY A 159 -3.87 -0.91 -29.01
C GLY A 159 -3.57 0.58 -28.82
N PHE A 160 -2.41 0.95 -28.25
CA PHE A 160 -2.00 2.35 -28.11
C PHE A 160 -1.24 2.84 -29.34
N ALA A 161 -1.48 4.08 -29.78
CA ALA A 161 -0.66 4.70 -30.82
C ALA A 161 0.77 4.97 -30.31
N ARG A 162 1.78 4.75 -31.15
CA ARG A 162 3.22 4.93 -30.79
C ARG A 162 3.51 6.31 -30.19
N ARG A 163 2.93 7.38 -30.74
CA ARG A 163 3.12 8.75 -30.21
C ARG A 163 2.62 8.88 -28.76
N THR A 164 1.52 8.21 -28.45
CA THR A 164 0.88 8.24 -27.13
C THR A 164 1.75 7.52 -26.12
N VAL A 165 2.33 6.36 -26.48
CA VAL A 165 3.26 5.64 -25.61
C VAL A 165 4.53 6.47 -25.36
N LEU A 166 5.09 7.10 -26.40
CA LEU A 166 6.25 7.99 -26.25
C LEU A 166 5.96 9.20 -25.35
N ALA A 167 4.77 9.79 -25.46
CA ALA A 167 4.36 10.86 -24.55
C ALA A 167 4.23 10.36 -23.11
N ALA A 168 3.66 9.18 -22.90
CA ALA A 168 3.54 8.55 -21.58
C ALA A 168 4.92 8.24 -20.96
N VAL A 169 5.85 7.67 -21.73
CA VAL A 169 7.23 7.42 -21.28
C VAL A 169 7.93 8.72 -20.85
N ARG A 170 7.79 9.79 -21.64
CA ARG A 170 8.35 11.11 -21.29
C ARG A 170 7.71 11.71 -20.04
N SER A 171 6.39 11.61 -19.91
CA SER A 171 5.66 12.06 -18.72
C SER A 171 6.09 11.30 -17.46
N LEU A 172 6.21 9.97 -17.53
CA LEU A 172 6.68 9.14 -16.43
C LEU A 172 8.15 9.41 -16.08
N ALA A 173 8.98 9.78 -17.06
CA ALA A 173 10.34 10.24 -16.80
C ALA A 173 10.36 11.59 -16.08
N ALA A 174 9.51 12.54 -16.47
CA ALA A 174 9.36 13.81 -15.77
C ALA A 174 8.87 13.64 -14.32
N LYS A 175 8.06 12.61 -14.05
CA LYS A 175 7.63 12.21 -12.70
C LYS A 175 8.72 11.46 -11.90
N GLY A 176 9.88 11.18 -12.50
CA GLY A 176 10.98 10.44 -11.87
C GLY A 176 10.69 8.96 -11.65
N LEU A 177 9.76 8.38 -12.40
CA LEU A 177 9.36 6.97 -12.31
C LEU A 177 10.09 6.10 -13.34
N VAL A 178 10.48 6.67 -14.47
CA VAL A 178 11.21 5.94 -15.53
C VAL A 178 12.44 6.73 -15.92
N GLU A 179 13.54 6.04 -16.15
CA GLU A 179 14.75 6.64 -16.72
C GLU A 179 14.93 6.18 -18.16
N GLN A 180 15.32 7.13 -19.00
CA GLN A 180 15.79 6.91 -20.37
C GLN A 180 17.30 7.13 -20.40
N VAL A 181 18.06 6.08 -20.70
CA VAL A 181 19.52 6.12 -20.75
C VAL A 181 19.98 5.72 -22.14
N LEU A 182 20.99 6.40 -22.67
CA LEU A 182 21.65 5.99 -23.91
C LEU A 182 22.78 5.02 -23.56
N GLU A 183 22.68 3.78 -24.03
CA GLU A 183 23.66 2.72 -23.76
C GLU A 183 24.05 2.08 -25.10
N SER A 184 25.35 2.12 -25.43
CA SER A 184 25.89 1.55 -26.67
C SER A 184 25.13 1.99 -27.93
N GLY A 185 24.71 3.26 -27.99
CA GLY A 185 23.97 3.84 -29.12
C GLY A 185 22.47 3.55 -29.13
N HIS A 186 21.93 2.83 -28.14
CA HIS A 186 20.51 2.51 -28.04
C HIS A 186 19.87 3.18 -26.82
N THR A 187 18.65 3.68 -26.99
CA THR A 187 17.86 4.19 -25.87
C THR A 187 17.27 3.02 -25.09
N VAL A 188 17.57 2.99 -23.80
CA VAL A 188 17.11 1.97 -22.86
C VAL A 188 16.22 2.62 -21.81
N LEU A 189 15.12 1.95 -21.49
CA LEU A 189 14.20 2.28 -20.42
C LEU A 189 14.50 1.43 -19.19
N ARG A 190 14.49 2.05 -18.01
CA ARG A 190 14.56 1.34 -16.73
C ARG A 190 13.64 1.98 -15.67
N PRO A 191 12.99 1.19 -14.81
CA PRO A 191 12.23 1.72 -13.68
C PRO A 191 13.18 2.30 -12.62
N THR A 192 12.79 3.38 -11.96
CA THR A 192 13.52 3.96 -10.83
C THR A 192 13.15 3.28 -9.50
N PRO A 193 13.86 3.54 -8.38
CA PRO A 193 13.41 3.09 -7.06
C PRO A 193 11.99 3.58 -6.72
N ARG A 194 11.63 4.81 -7.11
CA ARG A 194 10.29 5.38 -6.91
C ARG A 194 9.20 4.63 -7.69
N PHE A 195 9.54 4.09 -8.86
CA PHE A 195 8.63 3.19 -9.58
C PHE A 195 8.26 1.96 -8.75
N GLY A 196 9.24 1.40 -8.02
CA GLY A 196 9.04 0.23 -7.17
C GLY A 196 7.91 0.43 -6.17
N LEU A 197 7.91 1.59 -5.51
CA LEU A 197 6.88 2.00 -4.53
C LEU A 197 5.47 2.02 -5.10
N LEU A 198 5.32 2.30 -6.40
CA LEU A 198 4.01 2.45 -7.04
C LEU A 198 3.57 1.21 -7.82
N ARG A 199 4.47 0.27 -8.07
CA ARG A 199 4.27 -0.85 -9.01
C ARG A 199 3.00 -1.65 -8.72
N ASP A 200 2.70 -1.86 -7.45
CA ASP A 200 1.60 -2.73 -7.02
C ASP A 200 0.22 -2.10 -7.24
N HIS A 201 0.14 -0.78 -7.30
CA HIS A 201 -1.10 -0.08 -7.63
C HIS A 201 -1.57 -0.28 -9.05
N PHE A 202 -0.64 -0.59 -9.96
CA PHE A 202 -0.95 -0.76 -11.38
C PHE A 202 -1.28 -2.22 -11.73
N ARG A 203 -1.17 -3.17 -10.79
CA ARG A 203 -1.60 -4.54 -11.05
C ARG A 203 -3.10 -4.56 -11.35
N PRO A 204 -3.54 -5.24 -12.44
CA PRO A 204 -4.97 -5.41 -12.70
C PRO A 204 -5.62 -6.07 -11.48
N GLU A 205 -6.81 -5.62 -11.08
CA GLU A 205 -7.56 -6.33 -10.04
C GLU A 205 -7.77 -7.78 -10.51
N PRO A 206 -7.65 -8.78 -9.60
CA PRO A 206 -8.16 -10.09 -9.92
C PRO A 206 -9.64 -9.89 -10.29
N GLY A 207 -9.97 -10.16 -11.55
CA GLY A 207 -11.33 -9.99 -12.04
C GLY A 207 -12.28 -10.74 -11.12
N LYS A 208 -13.44 -10.13 -10.82
CA LYS A 208 -14.57 -10.89 -10.28
C LYS A 208 -14.83 -12.04 -11.26
N ALA A 209 -14.39 -13.23 -10.89
CA ALA A 209 -14.89 -14.47 -11.45
C ALA A 209 -16.32 -14.69 -10.95
#